data_AF-A0A847V7D4-F1
#
_entry.id   AF-A0A847V7D4-F1
#
_cell.length_a   1.000
_cell.length_b   1.000
_cell.length_c   1.000
_cell.angle_alpha   90.00
_cell.angle_beta   90.00
_cell.angle_gamma   90.00
#
_symmetry.space_group_name_H-M   'P 1'
#
loop_
_entity.id
_entity.type
_entity.pdbx_description
1 polymer ?
#
loop_
_entity_poly.entity_id
_entity_poly.type
_entity_poly.pdbx_seq_one_letter_code
_entity_poly.pdbx_strand_id
1 'polypeptide(L)'
;MKTDKKELYAVVLDVLMKGNLEDLRAGFRREPVVQAVGTEQFKLLELVPKKIEIQIHDRLYIGDGERDKIERVKRRIFYQDLTQVSKLELPYVIEQLVIENEQNFVQFFNRAISISPKLHMLHLLPGIGKKLMWEVLATREKKPFESFADIAARVKGIPHPERMVIERVLEELQDPDVKYHLFTSK
;
A
#
# COMPACT_ATOMS: atom_id res chain seq x y z
N MET A 1 -2.37 10.22 12.76
CA MET A 1 -1.40 10.10 11.65
C MET A 1 -0.49 8.93 11.98
N LYS A 2 -0.37 7.93 11.09
CA LYS A 2 0.68 6.90 11.25
C LYS A 2 2.03 7.63 11.23
N THR A 3 2.86 7.42 12.24
CA THR A 3 4.23 7.93 12.25
C THR A 3 4.97 7.36 11.05
N ASP A 4 5.77 8.18 10.36
CA ASP A 4 6.58 7.71 9.23
C ASP A 4 7.59 6.66 9.71
N LYS A 5 7.33 5.39 9.43
CA LYS A 5 8.11 4.25 9.94
C LYS A 5 8.88 3.62 8.80
N LYS A 6 10.10 3.14 9.06
CA LYS A 6 10.82 2.34 8.07
C LYS A 6 10.04 1.05 7.77
N GLU A 7 9.93 0.71 6.50
CA GLU A 7 9.42 -0.59 6.08
C GLU A 7 10.44 -1.67 6.46
N LEU A 8 9.97 -2.76 7.06
CA LEU A 8 10.83 -3.92 7.37
C LEU A 8 10.83 -4.95 6.26
N TYR A 9 9.73 -5.04 5.53
CA TYR A 9 9.55 -5.96 4.40
C TYR A 9 9.00 -5.20 3.20
N ALA A 10 9.34 -5.68 2.01
CA ALA A 10 8.78 -5.23 0.75
C ALA A 10 8.53 -6.40 -0.19
N VAL A 11 7.54 -6.27 -1.08
CA VAL A 11 7.22 -7.26 -2.11
C VAL A 11 7.69 -6.72 -3.46
N VAL A 12 8.37 -7.57 -4.23
CA VAL A 12 8.96 -7.22 -5.52
C VAL A 12 7.88 -7.01 -6.59
N LEU A 13 8.00 -5.91 -7.33
CA LEU A 13 7.17 -5.56 -8.48
C LEU A 13 7.90 -5.82 -9.80
N ASP A 14 9.19 -5.51 -9.87
CA ASP A 14 10.00 -5.66 -11.09
C ASP A 14 11.49 -5.77 -10.76
N VAL A 15 12.26 -6.43 -11.64
CA VAL A 15 13.69 -6.71 -11.49
C VAL A 15 14.46 -6.25 -12.73
N LEU A 16 15.22 -5.16 -12.57
CA LEU A 16 15.99 -4.51 -13.62
C LEU A 16 17.49 -4.82 -13.47
N MET A 17 17.92 -6.00 -13.91
CA MET A 17 19.32 -6.44 -13.75
C MET A 17 20.35 -5.57 -14.51
N LYS A 18 19.93 -4.89 -15.58
CA LYS A 18 20.76 -3.94 -16.35
C LYS A 18 20.59 -2.48 -15.90
N GLY A 19 19.89 -2.26 -14.78
CA GLY A 19 19.46 -0.96 -14.29
C GLY A 19 18.32 -0.36 -15.11
N ASN A 20 17.78 0.77 -14.64
CA ASN A 20 16.68 1.45 -15.30
C ASN A 20 17.15 2.04 -16.65
N LEU A 21 16.39 1.79 -17.72
CA LEU A 21 16.69 2.27 -19.07
C LEU A 21 16.64 3.80 -19.16
N GLU A 22 15.78 4.44 -18.37
CA GLU A 22 15.63 5.89 -18.26
C GLU A 22 16.74 6.56 -17.44
N ASP A 23 17.62 5.76 -16.82
CA ASP A 23 18.78 6.30 -16.10
C ASP A 23 19.77 6.90 -17.12
N LEU A 24 19.82 8.24 -17.19
CA LEU A 24 20.68 9.02 -18.09
C LEU A 24 22.19 8.81 -17.84
N ARG A 25 22.57 8.11 -16.76
CA ARG A 25 23.96 7.70 -16.53
C ARG A 25 24.41 6.71 -17.61
N ALA A 26 25.67 6.87 -18.03
CA ALA A 26 26.31 5.97 -19.00
C ALA A 26 26.14 4.50 -18.57
N GLY A 27 25.87 3.61 -19.52
CA GLY A 27 25.41 2.23 -19.25
C GLY A 27 26.29 1.41 -18.30
N PHE A 28 27.59 1.68 -18.22
CA PHE A 28 28.53 1.02 -17.31
C PHE A 28 28.38 1.43 -15.83
N ARG A 29 27.64 2.51 -15.53
CA ARG A 29 27.34 3.00 -14.18
C ARG A 29 25.94 2.60 -13.69
N ARG A 30 25.19 1.85 -14.50
CA ARG A 30 23.86 1.38 -14.13
C ARG A 30 24.00 0.16 -13.22
N GLU A 31 23.57 0.32 -11.97
CA GLU A 31 23.50 -0.78 -11.00
C GLU A 31 22.18 -1.55 -11.18
N PRO A 32 22.13 -2.86 -10.86
CA PRO A 32 20.88 -3.59 -10.83
C PRO A 32 19.93 -2.97 -9.82
N VAL A 33 18.64 -2.89 -10.18
CA VAL A 33 17.61 -2.29 -9.35
C VAL A 33 16.41 -3.21 -9.29
N VAL A 34 15.81 -3.35 -8.11
CA VAL A 34 14.53 -4.00 -7.89
C VAL A 34 13.54 -2.92 -7.46
N GLN A 35 12.40 -2.82 -8.16
CA GLN A 35 11.29 -2.00 -7.70
C GLN A 35 10.37 -2.85 -6.82
N ALA A 36 9.98 -2.32 -5.66
CA ALA A 36 9.20 -3.04 -4.67
C ALA A 36 8.23 -2.12 -3.93
N VAL A 37 7.21 -2.71 -3.31
CA VAL A 37 6.24 -2.03 -2.44
C VAL A 37 6.37 -2.53 -1.00
N GLY A 38 6.48 -1.61 -0.05
CA GLY A 38 6.55 -1.90 1.38
C GLY A 38 5.25 -2.53 1.90
N THR A 39 5.35 -3.44 2.88
CA THR A 39 4.19 -4.21 3.34
C THR A 39 3.34 -3.50 4.39
N GLU A 40 3.84 -2.46 5.07
CA GLU A 40 3.10 -1.80 6.17
C GLU A 40 2.46 -0.46 5.77
N GLN A 41 3.15 0.34 4.94
CA GLN A 41 2.73 1.69 4.53
C GLN A 41 2.74 1.86 3.00
N PHE A 42 2.89 0.75 2.25
CA PHE A 42 2.89 0.73 0.79
C PHE A 42 3.94 1.66 0.16
N LYS A 43 5.06 1.91 0.85
CA LYS A 43 6.11 2.76 0.28
C LYS A 43 6.69 2.11 -0.96
N LEU A 44 6.74 2.85 -2.06
CA LEU A 44 7.40 2.40 -3.28
C LEU A 44 8.91 2.65 -3.15
N LEU A 45 9.71 1.64 -3.41
CA LEU A 45 11.14 1.65 -3.16
C LEU A 45 11.91 1.12 -4.37
N GLU A 46 13.08 1.70 -4.61
CA GLU A 46 14.14 1.07 -5.38
C GLU A 46 15.13 0.42 -4.42
N LEU A 47 15.44 -0.85 -4.65
CA LEU A 47 16.39 -1.65 -3.87
C LEU A 47 17.56 -2.06 -4.76
N VAL A 48 18.75 -2.15 -4.17
CA VAL A 48 19.91 -2.75 -4.84
C VAL A 48 20.02 -4.20 -4.39
N PRO A 49 19.89 -5.17 -5.30
CA PRO A 49 19.97 -6.57 -4.97
C PRO A 49 21.43 -7.00 -4.79
N LYS A 50 21.65 -8.05 -3.99
CA LYS A 50 22.91 -8.80 -4.01
C LYS A 50 23.00 -9.60 -5.33
N LYS A 51 24.14 -10.26 -5.56
CA LYS A 51 24.35 -11.18 -6.71
C LYS A 51 23.58 -12.51 -6.55
N ILE A 52 22.30 -12.43 -6.24
CA ILE A 52 21.38 -13.55 -5.99
C ILE A 52 20.13 -13.32 -6.85
N GLU A 53 19.50 -14.40 -7.29
CA GLU A 53 18.25 -14.32 -8.05
C GLU A 53 17.09 -13.83 -7.17
N ILE A 54 16.33 -12.89 -7.72
CA ILE A 54 15.12 -12.32 -7.12
C ILE A 54 14.02 -12.40 -8.17
N GLN A 55 12.83 -12.83 -7.74
CA GLN A 55 11.67 -12.97 -8.61
C GLN A 55 10.60 -11.93 -8.27
N ILE A 56 9.72 -11.64 -9.24
CA ILE A 56 8.53 -10.83 -9.01
C ILE A 56 7.67 -11.52 -7.94
N HIS A 57 7.04 -10.74 -7.07
CA HIS A 57 6.28 -11.17 -5.88
C HIS A 57 7.11 -11.76 -4.73
N ASP A 58 8.44 -11.83 -4.83
CA ASP A 58 9.28 -12.18 -3.67
C ASP A 58 9.04 -11.21 -2.51
N ARG A 59 8.87 -11.74 -1.30
CA ARG A 59 8.85 -10.95 -0.07
C ARG A 59 10.26 -10.84 0.50
N LEU A 60 10.79 -9.62 0.54
CA LEU A 60 12.18 -9.32 0.91
C LEU A 60 12.24 -8.58 2.24
N TYR A 61 13.15 -9.00 3.12
CA TYR A 61 13.51 -8.22 4.31
C TYR A 61 14.44 -7.06 3.93
N ILE A 62 14.07 -5.85 4.34
CA ILE A 62 14.76 -4.58 4.05
C ILE A 62 15.05 -3.75 5.31
N GLY A 63 14.80 -4.32 6.50
CA GLY A 63 15.06 -3.68 7.80
C GLY A 63 16.54 -3.46 8.11
N ASP A 64 16.83 -2.98 9.32
CA ASP A 64 18.19 -2.61 9.73
C ASP A 64 19.08 -3.83 10.11
N GLY A 65 18.51 -5.04 10.18
CA GLY A 65 19.26 -6.28 10.42
C GLY A 65 19.96 -6.85 9.18
N GLU A 66 20.45 -8.08 9.29
CA GLU A 66 21.02 -8.81 8.15
C GLU A 66 19.96 -9.10 7.09
N ARG A 67 20.29 -8.86 5.82
CA ARG A 67 19.40 -9.01 4.67
C ARG A 67 19.93 -10.09 3.77
N ASP A 68 19.10 -11.05 3.37
CA ASP A 68 19.56 -12.16 2.53
C ASP A 68 19.82 -11.74 1.08
N LYS A 69 18.80 -11.16 0.44
CA LYS A 69 18.80 -10.86 -1.01
C LYS A 69 19.11 -9.40 -1.35
N ILE A 70 18.97 -8.47 -0.40
CA ILE A 70 19.12 -7.04 -0.63
C ILE A 70 20.43 -6.51 -0.03
N GLU A 71 21.18 -5.74 -0.82
CA GLU A 71 22.37 -5.03 -0.35
C GLU A 71 21.96 -3.76 0.41
N ARG A 72 21.17 -2.89 -0.25
CA ARG A 72 20.71 -1.63 0.33
C ARG A 72 19.39 -1.15 -0.25
N VAL A 73 18.65 -0.37 0.54
CA VAL A 73 17.56 0.47 0.03
C VAL A 73 18.20 1.65 -0.70
N LYS A 74 17.94 1.78 -2.01
CA LYS A 74 18.55 2.83 -2.82
C LYS A 74 17.90 4.17 -2.56
N ARG A 75 16.57 4.22 -2.70
CA ARG A 75 15.75 5.40 -2.46
C ARG A 75 14.27 5.01 -2.39
N ARG A 76 13.47 5.90 -1.82
CA ARG A 76 12.03 5.93 -2.05
C ARG A 76 11.74 6.51 -3.43
N ILE A 77 10.70 5.99 -4.08
CA ILE A 77 10.22 6.46 -5.38
C ILE A 77 8.72 6.76 -5.31
N PHE A 78 8.19 7.41 -6.34
CA PHE A 78 6.77 7.71 -6.49
C PHE A 78 6.15 6.89 -7.63
N TYR A 79 4.83 6.86 -7.73
CA TYR A 79 4.13 6.04 -8.74
C TYR A 79 4.56 6.36 -10.18
N GLN A 80 4.87 7.62 -10.47
CA GLN A 80 5.35 8.05 -11.79
C GLN A 80 6.69 7.40 -12.18
N ASP A 81 7.55 7.09 -11.20
CA ASP A 81 8.88 6.48 -11.41
C ASP A 81 8.82 4.95 -11.60
N LEU A 82 7.65 4.34 -11.42
CA LEU A 82 7.47 2.90 -11.60
C LEU A 82 7.59 2.52 -13.09
N THR A 83 8.25 1.39 -13.36
CA THR A 83 8.25 0.79 -14.69
C THR A 83 6.83 0.37 -15.09
N GLN A 84 6.61 0.16 -16.39
CA GLN A 84 5.32 -0.33 -16.88
C GLN A 84 4.97 -1.69 -16.26
N VAL A 85 5.95 -2.58 -16.08
CA VAL A 85 5.78 -3.86 -15.39
C VAL A 85 5.35 -3.62 -13.94
N SER A 86 6.08 -2.79 -13.19
CA SER A 86 5.71 -2.47 -11.81
C SER A 86 4.31 -1.87 -11.69
N LYS A 87 3.88 -1.01 -12.62
CA LYS A 87 2.52 -0.44 -12.64
C LYS A 87 1.44 -1.49 -12.88
N LEU A 88 1.73 -2.51 -13.69
CA LEU A 88 0.81 -3.63 -13.94
C LEU A 88 0.73 -4.58 -12.74
N GLU A 89 1.85 -4.82 -12.06
CA GLU A 89 1.92 -5.73 -10.90
C GLU A 89 1.40 -5.10 -9.60
N LEU A 90 1.53 -3.78 -9.44
CA LEU A 90 1.21 -3.09 -8.19
C LEU A 90 -0.23 -3.35 -7.67
N PRO A 91 -1.30 -3.29 -8.49
CA PRO A 91 -2.66 -3.56 -8.03
C PRO A 91 -2.81 -4.97 -7.44
N TYR A 92 -2.20 -5.97 -8.09
CA TYR A 92 -2.25 -7.36 -7.62
C TYR A 92 -1.54 -7.52 -6.26
N VAL A 93 -0.35 -6.94 -6.12
CA VAL A 93 0.40 -7.00 -4.86
C VAL A 93 -0.31 -6.26 -3.73
N ILE A 94 -0.93 -5.10 -4.01
CA ILE A 94 -1.73 -4.38 -3.00
C ILE A 94 -2.93 -5.21 -2.55
N GLU A 95 -3.63 -5.87 -3.48
CA GLU A 95 -4.74 -6.75 -3.14
C GLU A 95 -4.30 -7.86 -2.18
N GLN A 96 -3.20 -8.56 -2.49
CA GLN A 96 -2.65 -9.59 -1.60
C GLN A 96 -2.31 -9.02 -0.23
N LEU A 97 -1.61 -7.89 -0.16
CA LEU A 97 -1.23 -7.26 1.10
C LEU A 97 -2.44 -6.81 1.93
N VAL A 98 -3.51 -6.33 1.30
CA VAL A 98 -4.74 -5.93 1.98
C VAL A 98 -5.45 -7.13 2.58
N ILE A 99 -5.52 -8.24 1.85
CA ILE A 99 -6.13 -9.49 2.31
C ILE A 99 -5.31 -10.10 3.46
N GLU A 100 -3.99 -10.23 3.30
CA GLU A 100 -3.10 -10.79 4.32
C GLU A 100 -3.12 -9.98 5.63
N ASN A 101 -3.30 -8.66 5.52
CA ASN A 101 -3.31 -7.75 6.66
C ASN A 101 -4.72 -7.21 6.98
N GLU A 102 -5.76 -7.97 6.64
CA GLU A 102 -7.17 -7.60 6.78
C GLU A 102 -7.49 -6.92 8.11
N GLN A 103 -6.99 -7.47 9.22
CA GLN A 103 -7.24 -6.95 10.57
C GLN A 103 -6.86 -5.48 10.73
N ASN A 104 -5.77 -5.02 10.10
CA ASN A 104 -5.36 -3.62 10.17
C ASN A 104 -6.38 -2.68 9.51
N PHE A 105 -7.00 -3.13 8.44
CA PHE A 105 -7.99 -2.36 7.68
C PHE A 105 -9.37 -2.44 8.32
N VAL A 106 -9.75 -3.59 8.86
CA VAL A 106 -10.96 -3.73 9.70
C VAL A 106 -10.88 -2.79 10.90
N GLN A 107 -9.71 -2.66 11.54
CA GLN A 107 -9.50 -1.69 12.61
C GLN A 107 -9.67 -0.24 12.16
N PHE A 108 -9.39 0.10 10.89
CA PHE A 108 -9.72 1.43 10.36
C PHE A 108 -11.23 1.67 10.38
N PHE A 109 -12.07 0.72 9.93
CA PHE A 109 -13.53 0.87 10.02
C PHE A 109 -14.01 1.04 11.47
N ASN A 110 -13.40 0.31 12.41
CA ASN A 110 -13.73 0.39 13.83
C ASN A 110 -13.28 1.70 14.49
N ARG A 111 -12.15 2.28 14.07
CA ARG A 111 -11.50 3.41 14.74
C ARG A 111 -11.56 4.73 13.97
N ALA A 112 -12.10 4.75 12.75
CA ALA A 112 -12.24 5.95 11.95
C ALA A 112 -12.99 7.06 12.70
N ILE A 113 -12.50 8.29 12.61
CA ILE A 113 -13.04 9.46 13.32
C ILE A 113 -13.37 10.60 12.35
N SER A 114 -14.07 11.63 12.86
CA SER A 114 -14.28 12.89 12.15
C SER A 114 -12.96 13.64 11.95
N ILE A 115 -12.70 14.08 10.72
CA ILE A 115 -11.58 14.98 10.37
C ILE A 115 -12.01 16.43 10.61
N SER A 116 -13.24 16.76 10.24
CA SER A 116 -13.88 18.06 10.47
C SER A 116 -15.39 17.85 10.69
N PRO A 117 -16.15 18.89 11.06
CA PRO A 117 -17.61 18.75 11.21
C PRO A 117 -18.33 18.27 9.95
N LYS A 118 -17.74 18.44 8.76
CA LYS A 118 -18.31 18.04 7.47
C LYS A 118 -17.61 16.85 6.82
N LEU A 119 -16.48 16.40 7.35
CA LEU A 119 -15.67 15.34 6.75
C LEU A 119 -15.28 14.29 7.78
N HIS A 120 -15.51 13.02 7.45
CA HIS A 120 -15.18 11.86 8.28
C HIS A 120 -14.18 10.99 7.54
N MET A 121 -13.28 10.29 8.25
CA MET A 121 -12.27 9.42 7.61
C MET A 121 -12.89 8.37 6.68
N LEU A 122 -14.02 7.78 7.06
CA LEU A 122 -14.75 6.83 6.20
C LEU A 122 -15.17 7.42 4.84
N HIS A 123 -15.42 8.73 4.74
CA HIS A 123 -15.77 9.36 3.45
C HIS A 123 -14.61 9.36 2.45
N LEU A 124 -13.38 9.13 2.92
CA LEU A 124 -12.22 9.02 2.04
C LEU A 124 -12.16 7.66 1.34
N LEU A 125 -12.92 6.66 1.78
CA LEU A 125 -13.06 5.41 1.03
C LEU A 125 -13.97 5.63 -0.19
N PRO A 126 -13.54 5.21 -1.40
CA PRO A 126 -14.35 5.29 -2.61
C PRO A 126 -15.73 4.67 -2.40
N GLY A 127 -16.79 5.39 -2.78
CA GLY A 127 -18.18 4.93 -2.66
C GLY A 127 -18.85 5.19 -1.30
N ILE A 128 -18.14 5.61 -0.24
CA ILE A 128 -18.78 5.92 1.05
C ILE A 128 -19.29 7.37 1.09
N GLY A 129 -20.60 7.53 0.89
CA GLY A 129 -21.32 8.79 1.17
C GLY A 129 -21.81 8.90 2.62
N LYS A 130 -22.50 10.01 2.93
CA LYS A 130 -23.03 10.32 4.26
C LYS A 130 -23.92 9.21 4.84
N LYS A 131 -24.78 8.60 4.01
CA LYS A 131 -25.69 7.53 4.43
C LYS A 131 -24.92 6.28 4.89
N LEU A 132 -23.99 5.80 4.07
CA LEU A 132 -23.17 4.62 4.38
C LEU A 132 -22.25 4.87 5.56
N MET A 133 -21.67 6.06 5.67
CA MET A 133 -20.87 6.43 6.84
C MET A 133 -21.69 6.26 8.15
N TRP A 134 -22.92 6.77 8.21
CA TRP A 134 -23.76 6.61 9.42
C TRP A 134 -24.12 5.15 9.68
N GLU A 135 -24.37 4.35 8.63
CA GLU A 135 -24.64 2.92 8.76
C GLU A 135 -23.45 2.16 9.37
N VAL A 136 -22.23 2.45 8.91
CA VAL A 136 -20.99 1.88 9.48
C VAL A 136 -20.83 2.27 10.95
N LEU A 137 -21.02 3.56 11.28
CA LEU A 137 -20.89 4.06 12.65
C LEU A 137 -21.89 3.41 13.62
N ALA A 138 -23.17 3.36 13.24
CA ALA A 138 -24.22 2.74 14.05
C ALA A 138 -24.00 1.23 14.20
N THR A 139 -23.43 0.58 13.19
CA THR A 139 -23.16 -0.86 13.20
C THR A 139 -22.00 -1.20 14.13
N ARG A 140 -20.87 -0.47 14.04
CA ARG A 140 -19.69 -0.72 14.90
C ARG A 140 -19.94 -0.38 16.37
N GLU A 141 -20.86 0.55 16.66
CA GLU A 141 -21.24 0.92 18.04
C GLU A 141 -21.93 -0.24 18.77
N LYS A 142 -22.72 -1.06 18.05
CA LYS A 142 -23.33 -2.28 18.60
C LYS A 142 -22.29 -3.34 18.92
N LYS A 143 -21.35 -3.55 17.99
CA LYS A 143 -20.24 -4.50 18.10
C LYS A 143 -19.16 -4.11 17.09
N PRO A 144 -17.87 -4.03 17.47
CA PRO A 144 -16.79 -3.86 16.51
C PRO A 144 -16.83 -4.92 15.41
N PHE A 145 -16.38 -4.55 14.21
CA PHE A 145 -16.20 -5.50 13.11
C PHE A 145 -15.01 -6.41 13.36
N GLU A 146 -15.15 -7.67 12.99
CA GLU A 146 -14.09 -8.69 13.15
C GLU A 146 -13.37 -9.02 11.83
N SER A 147 -14.03 -8.79 10.70
CA SER A 147 -13.53 -9.12 9.36
C SER A 147 -14.18 -8.25 8.28
N PHE A 148 -13.61 -8.25 7.07
CA PHE A 148 -14.24 -7.72 5.86
C PHE A 148 -15.57 -8.44 5.57
N ALA A 149 -15.61 -9.76 5.76
CA ALA A 149 -16.83 -10.53 5.63
C ALA A 149 -17.91 -10.08 6.64
N ASP A 150 -17.54 -9.76 7.88
CA ASP A 150 -18.46 -9.25 8.90
C ASP A 150 -19.00 -7.85 8.55
N ILE A 151 -18.14 -6.97 8.01
CA ILE A 151 -18.56 -5.67 7.49
C ILE A 151 -19.59 -5.85 6.36
N ALA A 152 -19.29 -6.70 5.38
CA ALA A 152 -20.17 -6.93 4.23
C ALA A 152 -21.51 -7.56 4.63
N ALA A 153 -21.52 -8.45 5.63
CA ALA A 153 -22.73 -9.07 6.13
C ALA A 153 -23.65 -8.08 6.88
N ARG A 154 -23.06 -7.13 7.61
CA ARG A 154 -23.81 -6.23 8.52
C ARG A 154 -24.13 -4.87 7.91
N VAL A 155 -23.35 -4.41 6.94
CA VAL A 155 -23.53 -3.14 6.23
C VAL A 155 -23.85 -3.45 4.77
N LYS A 156 -25.15 -3.60 4.45
CA LYS A 156 -25.58 -4.10 3.13
C LYS A 156 -25.13 -3.22 1.97
N GLY A 157 -24.89 -1.94 2.23
CA GLY A 157 -24.39 -1.00 1.23
C GLY A 157 -22.88 -1.07 0.98
N ILE A 158 -22.14 -1.95 1.66
CA ILE A 158 -20.69 -2.17 1.48
C ILE A 158 -20.45 -3.67 1.23
N PRO A 159 -20.74 -4.19 0.04
CA PRO A 159 -20.57 -5.62 -0.25
C PRO A 159 -19.10 -6.06 -0.36
N HIS A 160 -18.19 -5.13 -0.66
CA HIS A 160 -16.77 -5.39 -0.92
C HIS A 160 -15.86 -4.35 -0.20
N PRO A 161 -15.79 -4.38 1.14
CA PRO A 161 -14.97 -3.42 1.90
C PRO A 161 -13.48 -3.52 1.57
N GLU A 162 -12.97 -4.70 1.24
CA GLU A 162 -11.59 -4.94 0.79
C GLU A 162 -11.27 -4.14 -0.48
N ARG A 163 -12.20 -4.11 -1.46
CA ARG A 163 -12.01 -3.36 -2.71
C ARG A 163 -11.94 -1.86 -2.47
N MET A 164 -12.78 -1.32 -1.58
CA MET A 164 -12.73 0.10 -1.21
C MET A 164 -11.36 0.47 -0.62
N VAL A 165 -10.78 -0.42 0.19
CA VAL A 165 -9.45 -0.21 0.76
C VAL A 165 -8.37 -0.26 -0.32
N ILE A 166 -8.40 -1.27 -1.20
CA ILE A 166 -7.43 -1.42 -2.30
C ILE A 166 -7.46 -0.19 -3.22
N GLU A 167 -8.65 0.24 -3.64
CA GLU A 167 -8.84 1.43 -4.47
C GLU A 167 -8.30 2.67 -3.78
N ARG A 168 -8.54 2.82 -2.47
CA ARG A 168 -8.01 3.95 -1.71
C ARG A 168 -6.49 3.94 -1.61
N VAL A 169 -5.87 2.78 -1.39
CA VAL A 169 -4.40 2.67 -1.37
C VAL A 169 -3.83 3.06 -2.73
N LEU A 170 -4.43 2.57 -3.82
CA LEU A 170 -4.01 2.92 -5.18
C LEU A 170 -4.17 4.41 -5.47
N GLU A 171 -5.31 5.02 -5.14
CA GLU A 171 -5.54 6.46 -5.24
C GLU A 171 -4.45 7.25 -4.49
N GLU A 172 -4.15 6.86 -3.24
CA GLU A 172 -3.16 7.53 -2.41
C GLU A 172 -1.72 7.40 -2.92
N LEU A 173 -1.41 6.38 -3.74
CA LEU A 173 -0.10 6.22 -4.38
C LEU A 173 -0.02 6.95 -5.73
N GLN A 174 -1.12 6.97 -6.47
CA GLN A 174 -1.18 7.48 -7.85
C GLN A 174 -1.38 8.99 -7.91
N ASP A 175 -2.22 9.55 -7.04
CA ASP A 175 -2.56 10.97 -7.03
C ASP A 175 -1.55 11.75 -6.17
N PRO A 176 -0.65 12.56 -6.77
CA PRO A 176 0.31 13.36 -6.03
C PRO A 176 -0.34 14.47 -5.20
N ASP A 177 -1.58 14.86 -5.53
CA ASP A 177 -2.31 15.95 -4.90
C ASP A 177 -3.28 15.45 -3.82
N VAL A 178 -3.27 14.15 -3.51
CA VAL A 178 -4.13 13.56 -2.49
C VAL A 178 -3.87 14.24 -1.13
N LYS A 179 -4.90 14.87 -0.59
CA LYS A 179 -4.75 15.69 0.62
C LYS A 179 -4.63 14.85 1.89
N TYR A 180 -5.35 13.72 1.93
CA TYR A 180 -5.48 12.88 3.12
C TYR A 180 -4.97 11.47 2.81
N HIS A 181 -3.91 11.06 3.49
CA HIS A 181 -3.41 9.69 3.42
C HIS A 181 -3.92 8.90 4.62
N LEU A 182 -4.72 7.86 4.34
CA LEU A 182 -5.21 6.93 5.35
C LEU A 182 -4.24 5.78 5.56
N PHE A 183 -3.70 5.24 4.47
CA PHE A 183 -2.99 3.97 4.45
C PHE A 183 -1.53 4.13 4.07
N THR A 184 -1.22 5.09 3.19
CA THR A 184 0.16 5.38 2.75
C THR A 184 0.82 6.48 3.58
N SER A 185 2.15 6.54 3.57
CA SER A 185 2.90 7.67 4.11
C SER A 185 3.13 8.72 3.02
N LYS A 186 3.12 10.00 3.38
CA LYS A 186 3.54 11.08 2.47
C LYS A 186 5.02 11.02 2.18
#